data_AF-A0A8T2PNR3-F1
#
_entry.id   AF-A0A8T2PNR3-F1
#
_cell.length_a   1.000
_cell.length_b   1.000
_cell.length_c   1.000
_cell.angle_alpha   90.00
_cell.angle_beta   90.00
_cell.angle_gamma   90.00
#
_symmetry.space_group_name_H-M   'P 1'
#
loop_
_entity.id
_entity.type
_entity.pdbx_description
1 polymer ?
#
loop_
_entity_poly.entity_id
_entity_poly.type
_entity_poly.pdbx_seq_one_letter_code
_entity_poly.pdbx_strand_id
1 'polypeptide(L)'
;NLVFCVERAYRVPDFGMWERGSKYNNGCTELHSSSVGLAKAALEAINGFNLFGNQGCSWSVIFVDLDAHNRNRQTLCSLLPRESRSHNTDAALLPCISYPAFAVDDDALYSQTLDKIVRKLKGKYGFKRFLRDGYRTANEDKNRRYYKPAEMKLFDGIECEFPIFFIYMMIDGVFRGNAAQVKEYQALLEPIIFQSFDGHAVIPKYYHVPADFVEAEQRKRGSQKRFPSNSGRDGKLFLWGQAMYSIAKLLVDGLISPKDIDPIHRYVSPEDQRNVSMRYSNQ
;
A
#
# COMPACT_ATOMS: atom_id res chain seq x y z
N ASN A 1 10.76 -8.89 22.72
CA ASN A 1 11.08 -9.78 21.58
C ASN A 1 10.56 -9.27 20.23
N LEU A 2 9.54 -8.38 20.18
CA LEU A 2 9.01 -7.83 18.92
C LEU A 2 10.07 -7.10 18.06
N VAL A 3 10.87 -6.20 18.66
CA VAL A 3 11.93 -5.43 17.98
C VAL A 3 12.92 -6.36 17.27
N PHE A 4 13.40 -7.38 17.98
CA PHE A 4 14.33 -8.38 17.43
C PHE A 4 13.78 -9.13 16.21
N CYS A 5 12.46 -9.38 16.17
CA CYS A 5 11.81 -9.99 15.00
C CYS A 5 11.79 -9.03 13.80
N VAL A 6 11.48 -7.74 14.04
CA VAL A 6 11.33 -6.72 12.98
C VAL A 6 12.68 -6.27 12.43
N GLU A 7 13.71 -6.14 13.27
CA GLU A 7 15.06 -5.68 12.90
C GLU A 7 15.70 -6.52 11.79
N ARG A 8 15.29 -7.78 11.63
CA ARG A 8 15.85 -8.73 10.65
C ARG A 8 15.10 -8.76 9.31
N ALA A 9 14.06 -7.94 9.12
CA ALA A 9 13.22 -7.98 7.93
C ALA A 9 14.02 -7.86 6.61
N TYR A 10 15.09 -7.05 6.58
CA TYR A 10 16.00 -6.89 5.43
C TYR A 10 16.59 -8.19 4.85
N ARG A 11 16.53 -9.31 5.58
CA ARG A 11 17.05 -10.62 5.17
C ARG A 11 16.07 -11.77 5.38
N VAL A 12 14.82 -11.48 5.70
CA VAL A 12 13.79 -12.51 5.95
C VAL A 12 12.78 -12.46 4.80
N PRO A 13 12.85 -13.42 3.86
CA PRO A 13 11.84 -13.56 2.83
C PRO A 13 10.47 -13.89 3.42
N ASP A 14 9.41 -13.30 2.90
CA ASP A 14 8.04 -13.51 3.35
C ASP A 14 7.07 -13.71 2.17
N PHE A 15 5.76 -13.73 2.47
CA PHE A 15 4.70 -13.89 1.48
C PHE A 15 4.20 -12.55 0.88
N GLY A 16 4.81 -11.43 1.25
CA GLY A 16 4.41 -10.07 0.93
C GLY A 16 3.01 -9.70 1.43
N MET A 17 2.61 -8.47 1.13
CA MET A 17 1.29 -7.92 1.48
C MET A 17 0.11 -8.75 0.94
N TRP A 18 0.31 -9.51 -0.13
CA TRP A 18 -0.72 -10.31 -0.79
C TRP A 18 -0.79 -11.76 -0.36
N GLU A 19 0.05 -12.18 0.59
CA GLU A 19 0.11 -13.55 1.12
C GLU A 19 0.38 -14.62 0.04
N ARG A 20 1.13 -14.26 -1.01
CA ARG A 20 1.42 -15.11 -2.18
C ARG A 20 2.91 -15.37 -2.43
N GLY A 21 3.80 -14.61 -1.78
CA GLY A 21 5.24 -14.76 -1.92
C GLY A 21 5.70 -14.30 -3.29
N SER A 22 6.26 -15.20 -4.07
CA SER A 22 6.65 -14.90 -5.45
C SER A 22 5.45 -14.60 -6.35
N LYS A 23 5.71 -13.90 -7.45
CA LYS A 23 4.71 -13.58 -8.48
C LYS A 23 4.02 -14.82 -9.04
N TYR A 24 4.72 -15.94 -9.04
CA TYR A 24 4.22 -17.23 -9.51
C TYR A 24 3.27 -17.90 -8.54
N ASN A 25 3.09 -17.37 -7.32
CA ASN A 25 2.24 -17.95 -6.28
C ASN A 25 2.42 -19.47 -6.17
N ASN A 26 3.67 -19.90 -5.93
CA ASN A 26 4.10 -21.30 -5.92
C ASN A 26 4.58 -21.76 -4.54
N GLY A 27 4.29 -20.99 -3.49
CA GLY A 27 4.72 -21.26 -2.12
C GLY A 27 6.13 -20.74 -1.79
N CYS A 28 6.88 -20.20 -2.76
CA CYS A 28 8.18 -19.59 -2.49
C CYS A 28 8.02 -18.17 -1.93
N THR A 29 8.72 -17.89 -0.83
CA THR A 29 8.87 -16.54 -0.27
C THR A 29 9.93 -15.74 -1.03
N GLU A 30 9.81 -14.41 -1.00
CA GLU A 30 10.81 -13.49 -1.55
C GLU A 30 11.05 -12.35 -0.57
N LEU A 31 12.07 -11.53 -0.82
CA LEU A 31 12.25 -10.30 -0.05
C LEU A 31 11.40 -9.21 -0.68
N HIS A 32 10.39 -8.74 0.05
CA HIS A 32 9.40 -7.77 -0.38
C HIS A 32 9.72 -6.37 0.15
N SER A 33 9.79 -5.41 -0.76
CA SER A 33 10.13 -4.01 -0.45
C SER A 33 9.05 -3.37 0.41
N SER A 34 7.78 -3.70 0.17
CA SER A 34 6.67 -3.26 1.03
C SER A 34 6.87 -3.71 2.48
N SER A 35 7.24 -4.98 2.71
CA SER A 35 7.52 -5.53 4.04
C SER A 35 8.75 -4.90 4.70
N VAL A 36 9.87 -4.78 3.97
CA VAL A 36 11.10 -4.17 4.50
C VAL A 36 10.87 -2.69 4.85
N GLY A 37 10.11 -1.96 4.03
CA GLY A 37 9.80 -0.56 4.30
C GLY A 37 8.85 -0.36 5.49
N LEU A 38 7.84 -1.22 5.64
CA LEU A 38 7.00 -1.22 6.85
C LEU A 38 7.81 -1.60 8.10
N ALA A 39 8.77 -2.51 7.99
CA ALA A 39 9.66 -2.85 9.09
C ALA A 39 10.58 -1.68 9.46
N LYS A 40 11.23 -1.04 8.47
CA LYS A 40 12.01 0.21 8.68
C LYS A 40 11.15 1.26 9.41
N ALA A 41 9.93 1.46 8.93
CA ALA A 41 8.98 2.39 9.51
C ALA A 41 8.63 2.08 10.97
N ALA A 42 8.39 0.82 11.30
CA ALA A 42 8.10 0.39 12.66
C ALA A 42 9.32 0.57 13.58
N LEU A 43 10.53 0.31 13.08
CA LEU A 43 11.79 0.51 13.81
C LEU A 43 12.02 1.99 14.14
N GLU A 44 11.77 2.88 13.20
CA GLU A 44 11.83 4.33 13.44
C GLU A 44 10.77 4.77 14.46
N ALA A 45 9.54 4.27 14.33
CA ALA A 45 8.44 4.66 15.21
C ALA A 45 8.60 4.21 16.66
N ILE A 46 9.18 3.02 16.89
CA ILE A 46 9.34 2.48 18.24
C ILE A 46 10.61 2.99 18.94
N ASN A 47 11.57 3.52 18.19
CA ASN A 47 12.81 4.02 18.76
C ASN A 47 12.55 5.27 19.61
N GLY A 48 12.91 5.21 20.89
CA GLY A 48 12.61 6.25 21.88
C GLY A 48 11.19 6.19 22.45
N PHE A 49 10.39 5.18 22.09
CA PHE A 49 9.04 5.05 22.61
C PHE A 49 9.05 4.57 24.07
N ASN A 50 8.47 5.37 24.96
CA ASN A 50 8.31 5.02 26.37
C ASN A 50 6.97 4.28 26.60
N LEU A 51 7.05 3.01 26.99
CA LEU A 51 5.89 2.13 27.16
C LEU A 51 4.87 2.62 28.20
N PHE A 52 5.29 3.41 29.18
CA PHE A 52 4.43 3.96 30.22
C PHE A 52 4.22 5.48 30.09
N GLY A 53 4.62 6.07 28.95
CA GLY A 53 4.52 7.52 28.72
C GLY A 53 5.15 8.32 29.86
N ASN A 54 4.40 9.28 30.39
CA ASN A 54 4.86 10.19 31.45
C ASN A 54 5.15 9.49 32.80
N GLN A 55 4.64 8.26 33.00
CA GLN A 55 4.89 7.48 34.21
C GLN A 55 6.10 6.54 34.05
N GLY A 56 6.67 6.45 32.85
CA GLY A 56 7.80 5.58 32.58
C GLY A 56 9.14 6.16 33.01
N CYS A 57 10.12 5.28 33.14
CA CYS A 57 11.50 5.64 33.45
C CYS A 57 12.43 5.24 32.29
N SER A 58 13.72 5.53 32.38
CA SER A 58 14.68 5.24 31.30
C SER A 58 14.71 3.78 30.85
N TRP A 59 14.41 2.83 31.76
CA TRP A 59 14.37 1.40 31.44
C TRP A 59 13.10 0.94 30.70
N SER A 60 12.04 1.76 30.63
CA SER A 60 10.81 1.47 29.88
C SER A 60 10.81 2.07 28.46
N VAL A 61 11.92 2.69 28.07
CA VAL A 61 12.13 3.22 26.72
C VAL A 61 12.71 2.13 25.83
N ILE A 62 12.08 1.93 24.68
CA ILE A 62 12.59 1.01 23.66
C ILE A 62 13.61 1.75 22.80
N PHE A 63 14.79 1.17 22.66
CA PHE A 63 15.80 1.63 21.71
C PHE A 63 16.01 0.56 20.64
N VAL A 64 16.16 1.01 19.40
CA VAL A 64 16.42 0.15 18.24
C VAL A 64 17.89 0.21 17.87
N ASP A 65 18.46 -0.91 17.43
CA ASP A 65 19.82 -0.93 16.90
C ASP A 65 19.89 -0.09 15.59
N LEU A 66 20.72 0.96 15.62
CA LEU A 66 20.93 1.84 14.47
C LEU A 66 21.46 1.08 13.25
N ASP A 67 22.27 0.04 13.46
CA ASP A 67 22.75 -0.80 12.36
C ASP A 67 21.62 -1.63 11.75
N ALA A 68 20.71 -2.14 12.57
CA ALA A 68 19.54 -2.86 12.07
C ALA A 68 18.64 -1.95 11.23
N HIS A 69 18.38 -0.72 11.71
CA HIS A 69 17.69 0.30 10.93
C HIS A 69 18.40 0.58 9.59
N ASN A 70 19.71 0.82 9.62
CA ASN A 70 20.50 1.14 8.42
C ASN A 70 20.51 0.01 7.39
N ARG A 71 20.56 -1.26 7.83
CA ARG A 71 20.46 -2.42 6.93
C ARG A 71 19.10 -2.47 6.24
N ASN A 72 18.00 -2.28 6.97
CA ASN A 72 16.66 -2.22 6.37
C ASN A 72 16.53 -1.06 5.37
N ARG A 73 17.05 0.12 5.70
CA ARG A 73 17.10 1.28 4.80
C ARG A 73 17.86 0.99 3.51
N GLN A 74 19.09 0.50 3.61
CA GLN A 74 19.93 0.22 2.44
C GLN A 74 19.32 -0.86 1.54
N THR A 75 18.77 -1.92 2.15
CA THR A 75 18.07 -2.96 1.42
C THR A 75 16.86 -2.41 0.68
N LEU A 76 16.01 -1.62 1.35
CA LEU A 76 14.83 -1.00 0.72
C LEU A 76 15.24 -0.16 -0.50
N CYS A 77 16.22 0.74 -0.34
CA CYS A 77 16.71 1.57 -1.44
C CYS A 77 17.25 0.74 -2.60
N SER A 78 17.88 -0.41 -2.34
CA SER A 78 18.40 -1.30 -3.38
C SER A 78 17.32 -2.08 -4.14
N LEU A 79 16.18 -2.34 -3.50
CA LEU A 79 15.08 -3.08 -4.10
C LEU A 79 14.17 -2.18 -4.95
N LEU A 80 13.84 -1.00 -4.44
CA LEU A 80 13.01 -0.03 -5.12
C LEU A 80 13.60 0.37 -6.50
N PRO A 81 12.75 0.63 -7.51
CA PRO A 81 11.29 0.67 -7.49
C PRO A 81 10.65 -0.71 -7.79
N ARG A 82 11.35 -1.82 -7.53
CA ARG A 82 10.75 -3.17 -7.62
C ARG A 82 10.16 -3.57 -6.28
N GLU A 83 9.18 -4.45 -6.32
CA GLU A 83 8.61 -4.99 -5.08
C GLU A 83 9.43 -6.17 -4.58
N SER A 84 9.78 -7.10 -5.46
CA SER A 84 10.61 -8.26 -5.12
C SER A 84 11.39 -8.73 -6.34
N ARG A 85 12.12 -9.85 -6.22
CA ARG A 85 12.86 -10.45 -7.32
C ARG A 85 11.97 -10.79 -8.53
N SER A 86 10.77 -11.32 -8.30
CA SER A 86 9.82 -11.67 -9.37
C SER A 86 8.79 -10.58 -9.67
N HIS A 87 8.53 -9.66 -8.74
CA HIS A 87 7.61 -8.53 -8.92
C HIS A 87 8.36 -7.27 -9.36
N ASN A 88 8.27 -6.95 -10.65
CA ASN A 88 8.90 -5.74 -11.20
C ASN A 88 8.32 -4.44 -10.58
N THR A 89 7.05 -4.40 -10.21
CA THR A 89 6.39 -3.31 -9.48
C THR A 89 5.10 -3.85 -8.87
N ASP A 90 4.62 -3.22 -7.81
CA ASP A 90 3.42 -3.62 -7.08
C ASP A 90 2.77 -2.38 -6.44
N ALA A 91 1.45 -2.37 -6.32
CA ALA A 91 0.69 -1.33 -5.63
C ALA A 91 0.87 -1.38 -4.11
N ALA A 92 1.35 -2.50 -3.55
CA ALA A 92 1.81 -2.62 -2.16
C ALA A 92 2.96 -1.66 -1.81
N LEU A 93 3.65 -1.13 -2.81
CA LEU A 93 4.64 -0.08 -2.62
C LEU A 93 4.02 1.27 -2.22
N LEU A 94 2.76 1.56 -2.55
CA LEU A 94 2.10 2.82 -2.18
C LEU A 94 2.05 3.05 -0.66
N PRO A 95 1.52 2.12 0.16
CA PRO A 95 1.56 2.28 1.62
C PRO A 95 2.97 2.21 2.21
N CYS A 96 3.98 1.78 1.44
CA CYS A 96 5.38 1.76 1.84
C CYS A 96 6.05 3.13 1.63
N ILE A 97 5.90 3.72 0.45
CA ILE A 97 6.52 5.01 0.10
C ILE A 97 5.71 6.23 0.59
N SER A 98 4.42 6.04 0.84
CA SER A 98 3.48 7.06 1.33
C SER A 98 2.82 6.61 2.63
N TYR A 99 1.70 7.23 3.01
CA TYR A 99 0.95 6.86 4.20
C TYR A 99 0.56 5.37 4.17
N PRO A 100 0.79 4.61 5.26
CA PRO A 100 1.25 5.09 6.57
C PRO A 100 2.76 5.04 6.77
N ALA A 101 3.52 4.39 5.89
CA ALA A 101 4.88 4.01 6.22
C ALA A 101 5.93 5.07 5.88
N PHE A 102 5.75 5.96 4.91
CA PHE A 102 6.73 7.00 4.56
C PHE A 102 8.19 6.51 4.60
N ALA A 103 8.44 5.30 4.09
CA ALA A 103 9.68 4.57 4.38
C ALA A 103 10.87 5.05 3.53
N VAL A 104 10.62 5.92 2.54
CA VAL A 104 11.60 6.40 1.58
C VAL A 104 11.90 7.86 1.84
N ASP A 105 13.13 8.15 2.25
CA ASP A 105 13.54 9.53 2.58
C ASP A 105 14.02 10.32 1.35
N ASP A 106 14.35 9.64 0.24
CA ASP A 106 14.81 10.26 -1.01
C ASP A 106 13.62 10.54 -1.95
N ASP A 107 13.34 11.82 -2.18
CA ASP A 107 12.26 12.27 -3.06
C ASP A 107 12.43 11.81 -4.51
N ALA A 108 13.65 11.64 -5.01
CA ALA A 108 13.90 11.15 -6.36
C ALA A 108 13.49 9.67 -6.48
N LEU A 109 13.90 8.85 -5.50
CA LEU A 109 13.52 7.44 -5.44
C LEU A 109 12.02 7.25 -5.19
N TYR A 110 11.42 8.08 -4.33
CA TYR A 110 9.98 8.14 -4.14
C TYR A 110 9.27 8.41 -5.48
N SER A 111 9.67 9.48 -6.18
CA SER A 111 9.02 9.92 -7.42
C SER A 111 9.17 8.89 -8.53
N GLN A 112 10.34 8.28 -8.65
CA GLN A 112 10.60 7.19 -9.58
C GLN A 112 9.72 5.97 -9.29
N THR A 113 9.53 5.64 -8.01
CA THR A 113 8.70 4.51 -7.58
C THR A 113 7.23 4.79 -7.87
N LEU A 114 6.74 5.97 -7.49
CA LEU A 114 5.35 6.38 -7.73
C LEU A 114 5.01 6.42 -9.22
N ASP A 115 5.87 7.03 -10.06
CA ASP A 115 5.70 7.05 -11.52
C ASP A 115 5.57 5.62 -12.07
N LYS A 116 6.45 4.71 -11.64
CA LYS A 116 6.43 3.33 -12.12
C LYS A 116 5.14 2.61 -11.74
N ILE A 117 4.64 2.81 -10.52
CA ILE A 117 3.35 2.26 -10.05
C ILE A 117 2.22 2.82 -10.92
N VAL A 118 2.11 4.15 -11.03
CA VAL A 118 1.05 4.82 -11.78
C VAL A 118 1.05 4.38 -13.24
N ARG A 119 2.20 4.44 -13.91
CA ARG A 119 2.35 4.11 -15.33
C ARG A 119 2.04 2.64 -15.65
N LYS A 120 2.32 1.72 -14.73
CA LYS A 120 2.16 0.27 -14.98
C LYS A 120 0.84 -0.30 -14.46
N LEU A 121 0.30 0.26 -13.37
CA LEU A 121 -0.77 -0.36 -12.61
C LEU A 121 -2.07 0.45 -12.60
N LYS A 122 -2.06 1.76 -12.86
CA LYS A 122 -3.29 2.57 -12.92
C LYS A 122 -4.21 2.06 -14.04
N GLY A 123 -5.44 1.76 -13.67
CA GLY A 123 -6.54 1.39 -14.55
C GLY A 123 -7.70 2.38 -14.44
N LYS A 124 -8.86 2.00 -14.98
CA LYS A 124 -10.06 2.85 -15.00
C LYS A 124 -10.85 2.80 -13.69
N TYR A 125 -10.79 1.68 -12.97
CA TYR A 125 -11.54 1.37 -11.75
C TYR A 125 -10.62 1.26 -10.51
N GLY A 126 -9.36 1.67 -10.62
CA GLY A 126 -8.38 1.56 -9.55
C GLY A 126 -7.01 1.15 -10.09
N PHE A 127 -6.14 0.63 -9.22
CA PHE A 127 -4.85 0.09 -9.63
C PHE A 127 -4.88 -1.44 -9.59
N LYS A 128 -4.16 -2.08 -10.52
CA LYS A 128 -3.83 -3.50 -10.41
C LYS A 128 -2.88 -3.69 -9.22
N ARG A 129 -2.95 -4.84 -8.52
CA ARG A 129 -1.98 -5.15 -7.47
C ARG A 129 -0.57 -5.25 -8.07
N PHE A 130 -0.41 -6.10 -9.08
CA PHE A 130 0.78 -6.20 -9.91
C PHE A 130 0.42 -6.78 -11.27
N LEU A 131 1.34 -6.69 -12.24
CA LEU A 131 1.11 -7.20 -13.60
C LEU A 131 1.00 -8.73 -13.61
N ARG A 132 0.03 -9.28 -14.36
CA ARG A 132 -0.30 -10.71 -14.45
C ARG A 132 -0.73 -11.33 -13.12
N ASP A 133 -1.39 -10.55 -12.29
CA ASP A 133 -2.03 -11.05 -11.08
C ASP A 133 -3.36 -11.75 -11.42
N GLY A 134 -3.49 -13.01 -11.02
CA GLY A 134 -4.68 -13.83 -11.23
C GLY A 134 -5.76 -13.66 -10.18
N TYR A 135 -5.49 -12.99 -9.05
CA TYR A 135 -6.45 -12.94 -7.93
C TYR A 135 -7.82 -12.46 -8.36
N ARG A 136 -8.80 -13.35 -8.16
CA ARG A 136 -10.23 -13.15 -8.45
C ARG A 136 -10.52 -12.82 -9.91
N THR A 137 -9.59 -13.06 -10.82
CA THR A 137 -9.85 -13.06 -12.25
C THR A 137 -10.70 -14.29 -12.61
N ALA A 138 -11.43 -14.24 -13.72
CA ALA A 138 -12.27 -15.37 -14.14
C ALA A 138 -11.46 -16.64 -14.49
N ASN A 139 -10.20 -16.49 -14.90
CA ASN A 139 -9.32 -17.59 -15.27
C ASN A 139 -8.60 -18.22 -14.06
N GLU A 140 -8.71 -17.65 -12.85
CA GLU A 140 -8.07 -18.21 -11.66
C GLU A 140 -8.87 -19.37 -11.10
N ASP A 141 -8.20 -20.51 -10.92
CA ASP A 141 -8.75 -21.69 -10.27
C ASP A 141 -9.00 -21.42 -8.77
N LYS A 142 -10.27 -21.29 -8.40
CA LYS A 142 -10.70 -20.95 -7.03
C LYS A 142 -10.46 -22.07 -6.02
N ASN A 143 -10.25 -23.30 -6.47
CA ASN A 143 -10.09 -24.47 -5.60
C ASN A 143 -8.63 -24.78 -5.29
N ARG A 144 -7.70 -24.02 -5.87
CA ARG A 144 -6.26 -24.29 -5.77
C ARG A 144 -5.50 -23.07 -5.27
N ARG A 145 -4.63 -23.30 -4.28
CA ARG A 145 -3.82 -22.24 -3.67
C ARG A 145 -2.72 -21.71 -4.60
N TYR A 146 -2.01 -22.60 -5.29
CA TYR A 146 -0.81 -22.26 -6.06
C TYR A 146 -1.02 -22.35 -7.55
N TYR A 147 -0.38 -21.49 -8.33
CA TYR A 147 -0.50 -21.54 -9.79
C TYR A 147 0.28 -22.71 -10.41
N LYS A 148 -0.16 -23.12 -11.60
CA LYS A 148 0.53 -24.07 -12.48
C LYS A 148 1.62 -23.32 -13.23
N PRO A 149 2.68 -24.03 -13.68
CA PRO A 149 3.67 -23.44 -14.57
C PRO A 149 3.01 -22.73 -15.76
N ALA A 150 3.48 -21.52 -16.06
CA ALA A 150 2.99 -20.64 -17.13
C ALA A 150 1.53 -20.13 -17.02
N GLU A 151 0.78 -20.47 -15.97
CA GLU A 151 -0.62 -20.04 -15.77
C GLU A 151 -0.78 -18.51 -15.74
N MET A 152 0.24 -17.78 -15.26
CA MET A 152 0.22 -16.31 -15.20
C MET A 152 -0.05 -15.62 -16.55
N LYS A 153 0.27 -16.29 -17.67
CA LYS A 153 -0.02 -15.74 -19.01
C LYS A 153 -1.53 -15.57 -19.24
N LEU A 154 -2.36 -16.39 -18.60
CA LEU A 154 -3.82 -16.34 -18.69
C LEU A 154 -4.41 -15.11 -18.01
N PHE A 155 -3.65 -14.45 -17.13
CA PHE A 155 -4.11 -13.28 -16.38
C PHE A 155 -3.69 -11.95 -17.02
N ASP A 156 -2.82 -11.99 -18.03
CA ASP A 156 -2.27 -10.80 -18.68
C ASP A 156 -3.37 -9.99 -19.37
N GLY A 157 -3.64 -8.77 -18.88
CA GLY A 157 -4.65 -7.87 -19.41
C GLY A 157 -6.02 -7.95 -18.72
N ILE A 158 -6.29 -8.98 -17.93
CA ILE A 158 -7.58 -9.16 -17.23
C ILE A 158 -7.45 -9.00 -15.71
N GLU A 159 -6.30 -8.50 -15.23
CA GLU A 159 -6.06 -8.33 -13.80
C GLU A 159 -7.13 -7.44 -13.17
N CYS A 160 -7.51 -7.78 -11.93
CA CYS A 160 -8.47 -6.97 -11.18
C CYS A 160 -7.90 -5.60 -10.82
N GLU A 161 -8.75 -4.58 -10.84
CA GLU A 161 -8.41 -3.21 -10.47
C GLU A 161 -9.03 -2.87 -9.10
N PHE A 162 -8.26 -2.24 -8.21
CA PHE A 162 -8.62 -2.05 -6.81
C PHE A 162 -8.81 -0.56 -6.51
N PRO A 163 -10.05 -0.10 -6.22
CA PRO A 163 -10.35 1.31 -5.97
C PRO A 163 -9.60 1.91 -4.78
N ILE A 164 -9.22 1.09 -3.79
CA ILE A 164 -8.47 1.55 -2.61
C ILE A 164 -7.20 2.30 -2.95
N PHE A 165 -6.57 2.03 -4.09
CA PHE A 165 -5.36 2.74 -4.49
C PHE A 165 -5.63 4.15 -5.02
N PHE A 166 -6.83 4.46 -5.51
CA PHE A 166 -7.23 5.86 -5.71
C PHE A 166 -7.30 6.60 -4.37
N ILE A 167 -7.80 5.94 -3.33
CA ILE A 167 -7.86 6.49 -1.97
C ILE A 167 -6.44 6.74 -1.42
N TYR A 168 -5.50 5.82 -1.62
CA TYR A 168 -4.09 6.05 -1.27
C TYR A 168 -3.50 7.27 -1.99
N MET A 169 -3.81 7.46 -3.28
CA MET A 169 -3.35 8.64 -4.02
C MET A 169 -4.00 9.95 -3.55
N MET A 170 -5.25 9.91 -3.07
CA MET A 170 -5.87 11.08 -2.42
C MET A 170 -5.13 11.44 -1.14
N ILE A 171 -4.86 10.46 -0.27
CA ILE A 171 -4.14 10.69 0.99
C ILE A 171 -2.73 11.22 0.71
N ASP A 172 -2.01 10.59 -0.21
CA ASP A 172 -0.69 11.04 -0.66
C ASP A 172 -0.71 12.49 -1.14
N GLY A 173 -1.73 12.87 -1.92
CA GLY A 173 -1.95 14.23 -2.38
C GLY A 173 -2.15 15.22 -1.24
N VAL A 174 -2.88 14.85 -0.19
CA VAL A 174 -3.04 15.70 1.01
C VAL A 174 -1.70 15.88 1.73
N PHE A 175 -0.96 14.80 1.99
CA PHE A 175 0.34 14.87 2.67
C PHE A 175 1.36 15.72 1.89
N ARG A 176 1.31 15.70 0.55
CA ARG A 176 2.19 16.49 -0.32
C ARG A 176 1.64 17.89 -0.66
N GLY A 177 0.49 18.29 -0.15
CA GLY A 177 -0.14 19.57 -0.48
C GLY A 177 -0.57 19.70 -1.95
N ASN A 178 -0.73 18.58 -2.66
CA ASN A 178 -1.11 18.54 -4.07
C ASN A 178 -2.63 18.41 -4.24
N ALA A 179 -3.33 19.55 -4.15
CA ALA A 179 -4.78 19.60 -4.31
C ALA A 179 -5.28 19.14 -5.69
N ALA A 180 -4.45 19.24 -6.74
CA ALA A 180 -4.81 18.77 -8.08
C ALA A 180 -4.90 17.24 -8.13
N GLN A 181 -3.92 16.55 -7.53
CA GLN A 181 -3.93 15.09 -7.40
C GLN A 181 -5.15 14.61 -6.59
N VAL A 182 -5.45 15.28 -5.47
CA VAL A 182 -6.63 14.94 -4.64
C VAL A 182 -7.91 15.00 -5.49
N LYS A 183 -8.11 16.11 -6.22
CA LYS A 183 -9.29 16.29 -7.08
C LYS A 183 -9.36 15.26 -8.21
N GLU A 184 -8.24 14.96 -8.86
CA GLU A 184 -8.18 13.94 -9.92
C GLU A 184 -8.65 12.58 -9.41
N TYR A 185 -8.07 12.09 -8.31
CA TYR A 185 -8.39 10.76 -7.79
C TYR A 185 -9.76 10.70 -7.13
N GLN A 186 -10.25 11.81 -6.56
CA GLN A 186 -11.63 11.90 -6.10
C GLN A 186 -12.62 11.75 -7.28
N ALA A 187 -12.41 12.47 -8.38
CA ALA A 187 -13.26 12.39 -9.56
C ALA A 187 -13.24 11.00 -10.23
N LEU A 188 -12.11 10.29 -10.13
CA LEU A 188 -12.00 8.89 -10.59
C LEU A 188 -12.71 7.90 -9.65
N LEU A 189 -12.77 8.18 -8.36
CA LEU A 189 -13.34 7.31 -7.33
C LEU A 189 -14.88 7.43 -7.25
N GLU A 190 -15.42 8.64 -7.33
CA GLU A 190 -16.87 8.91 -7.21
C GLU A 190 -17.78 8.01 -8.08
N PRO A 191 -17.50 7.77 -9.38
CA PRO A 191 -18.38 6.94 -10.22
C PRO A 191 -18.26 5.42 -9.96
N ILE A 192 -17.30 4.99 -9.13
CA ILE A 192 -17.01 3.57 -8.86
C ILE A 192 -17.24 3.16 -7.39
N ILE A 193 -17.78 4.06 -6.57
CA ILE A 193 -18.26 3.73 -5.23
C ILE A 193 -19.78 3.51 -5.25
N PHE A 194 -20.27 2.67 -4.35
CA PHE A 194 -21.70 2.45 -4.18
C PHE A 194 -22.23 3.25 -3.00
N GLN A 195 -23.56 3.41 -2.94
CA GLN A 195 -24.24 3.86 -1.74
C GLN A 195 -25.05 2.70 -1.16
N SER A 196 -24.99 2.52 0.16
CA SER A 196 -25.89 1.61 0.87
C SER A 196 -27.32 2.17 0.89
N PHE A 197 -28.27 1.36 1.34
CA PHE A 197 -29.66 1.80 1.54
C PHE A 197 -29.75 3.02 2.48
N ASP A 198 -28.90 3.05 3.51
CA ASP A 198 -28.81 4.15 4.48
C ASP A 198 -27.99 5.36 3.98
N GLY A 199 -27.59 5.37 2.70
CA GLY A 199 -26.85 6.48 2.07
C GLY A 199 -25.34 6.50 2.34
N HIS A 200 -24.78 5.48 3.00
CA HIS A 200 -23.34 5.41 3.28
C HIS A 200 -22.54 4.98 2.05
N ALA A 201 -21.38 5.59 1.83
CA ALA A 201 -20.47 5.16 0.76
C ALA A 201 -19.94 3.74 1.02
N VAL A 202 -19.89 2.93 -0.03
CA VAL A 202 -19.41 1.55 0.00
C VAL A 202 -18.33 1.37 -1.06
N ILE A 203 -17.09 1.16 -0.59
CA ILE A 203 -15.92 0.88 -1.42
C ILE A 203 -15.88 -0.60 -1.83
N PRO A 204 -15.90 -0.91 -3.14
CA PRO A 204 -15.71 -2.27 -3.63
C PRO A 204 -14.27 -2.72 -3.40
N LYS A 205 -14.06 -4.00 -3.07
CA LYS A 205 -12.70 -4.55 -2.94
C LYS A 205 -11.94 -4.48 -4.26
N TYR A 206 -12.58 -4.88 -5.36
CA TYR A 206 -11.98 -4.87 -6.69
C TYR A 206 -13.04 -4.83 -7.79
N TYR A 207 -12.59 -4.52 -9.00
CA TYR A 207 -13.32 -4.62 -10.26
C TYR A 207 -12.67 -5.69 -11.14
N HIS A 208 -13.47 -6.62 -11.67
CA HIS A 208 -13.01 -7.77 -12.43
C HIS A 208 -13.69 -7.88 -13.79
N VAL A 209 -13.05 -8.60 -14.72
CA VAL A 209 -13.62 -8.95 -16.02
C VAL A 209 -14.39 -10.27 -15.87
N PRO A 210 -15.70 -10.32 -16.16
CA PRO A 210 -16.47 -11.57 -16.16
C PRO A 210 -15.97 -12.56 -17.21
N ALA A 211 -16.21 -13.86 -16.98
CA ALA A 211 -15.72 -14.95 -17.82
C ALA A 211 -16.08 -14.76 -19.31
N ASP A 212 -17.33 -14.40 -19.60
CA ASP A 212 -17.84 -14.22 -20.96
C ASP A 212 -17.12 -13.11 -21.76
N PHE A 213 -16.45 -12.19 -21.05
CA PHE A 213 -15.76 -11.04 -21.65
C PHE A 213 -14.23 -11.18 -21.67
N VAL A 214 -13.67 -12.25 -21.08
CA VAL A 214 -12.21 -12.44 -20.95
C VAL A 214 -11.51 -12.43 -22.31
N GLU A 215 -12.00 -13.20 -23.28
CA GLU A 215 -11.34 -13.33 -24.58
C GLU A 215 -11.27 -11.98 -25.31
N ALA A 216 -12.37 -11.22 -25.27
CA ALA A 216 -12.44 -9.91 -25.91
C ALA A 216 -11.49 -8.90 -25.24
N GLU A 217 -11.40 -8.90 -23.91
CA GLU A 217 -10.47 -8.04 -23.17
C GLU A 217 -9.01 -8.42 -23.44
N GLN A 218 -8.69 -9.71 -23.57
CA GLN A 218 -7.34 -10.16 -23.89
C GLN A 218 -6.92 -9.79 -25.31
N ARG A 219 -7.85 -9.84 -26.28
CA ARG A 219 -7.61 -9.41 -27.67
C ARG A 219 -7.40 -7.89 -27.76
N LYS A 220 -8.20 -7.11 -27.04
CA LYS A 220 -8.12 -5.65 -26.99
C LYS A 220 -8.28 -5.15 -25.56
N ARG A 221 -7.15 -4.86 -24.92
CA ARG A 221 -7.10 -4.38 -23.53
C ARG A 221 -7.91 -3.11 -23.34
N GLY A 222 -8.69 -3.05 -22.26
CA GLY A 222 -9.58 -1.94 -21.94
C GLY A 222 -10.85 -1.88 -22.79
N SER A 223 -11.20 -2.94 -23.53
CA SER A 223 -12.41 -2.97 -24.35
C SER A 223 -13.66 -3.33 -23.55
N GLN A 224 -13.51 -4.08 -22.45
CA GLN A 224 -14.63 -4.62 -21.69
C GLN A 224 -14.89 -3.82 -20.41
N LYS A 225 -16.17 -3.77 -20.01
CA LYS A 225 -16.57 -3.21 -18.72
C LYS A 225 -16.18 -4.19 -17.60
N ARG A 226 -15.61 -3.66 -16.51
CA ARG A 226 -15.34 -4.44 -15.30
C ARG A 226 -16.50 -4.30 -14.31
N PHE A 227 -16.74 -5.35 -13.54
CA PHE A 227 -17.82 -5.43 -12.56
C PHE A 227 -17.25 -5.44 -11.14
N PRO A 228 -17.90 -4.77 -10.19
CA PRO A 228 -17.46 -4.71 -8.80
C PRO A 228 -17.51 -6.09 -8.15
N SER A 229 -16.67 -6.32 -7.15
CA SER A 229 -16.83 -7.42 -6.20
C SER A 229 -18.11 -7.25 -5.39
N ASN A 230 -18.69 -8.33 -4.89
CA ASN A 230 -19.96 -8.34 -4.13
C ASN A 230 -19.94 -7.60 -2.76
N SER A 231 -18.87 -6.86 -2.45
CA SER A 231 -18.75 -6.10 -1.21
C SER A 231 -19.93 -5.15 -1.03
N GLY A 232 -20.62 -5.28 0.11
CA GLY A 232 -21.78 -4.46 0.47
C GLY A 232 -23.14 -4.93 -0.05
N ARG A 233 -23.23 -5.98 -0.88
CA ARG A 233 -24.52 -6.60 -1.26
C ARG A 233 -24.97 -7.75 -0.35
N ASP A 234 -24.02 -8.39 0.33
CA ASP A 234 -24.23 -9.52 1.25
C ASP A 234 -23.98 -9.14 2.73
N GLY A 235 -23.90 -7.83 3.03
CA GLY A 235 -23.50 -7.31 4.34
C GLY A 235 -21.98 -7.37 4.62
N LYS A 236 -21.16 -7.92 3.71
CA LYS A 236 -19.70 -7.97 3.91
C LYS A 236 -19.04 -6.73 3.30
N LEU A 237 -18.57 -5.85 4.17
CA LEU A 237 -17.79 -4.68 3.79
C LEU A 237 -16.30 -5.03 3.62
N PHE A 238 -15.65 -4.40 2.65
CA PHE A 238 -14.19 -4.43 2.54
C PHE A 238 -13.58 -3.43 3.54
N LEU A 239 -13.43 -3.86 4.79
CA LEU A 239 -13.06 -3.00 5.93
C LEU A 239 -11.84 -2.13 5.68
N TRP A 240 -10.78 -2.68 5.07
CA TRP A 240 -9.58 -1.90 4.77
C TRP A 240 -9.87 -0.75 3.80
N GLY A 241 -10.63 -0.99 2.73
CA GLY A 241 -11.07 0.08 1.82
C GLY A 241 -11.95 1.13 2.50
N GLN A 242 -12.86 0.71 3.38
CA GLN A 242 -13.73 1.62 4.14
C GLN A 242 -12.95 2.49 5.12
N ALA A 243 -11.99 1.91 5.85
CA ALA A 243 -11.14 2.63 6.79
C ALA A 243 -10.29 3.67 6.06
N MET A 244 -9.65 3.28 4.95
CA MET A 244 -8.87 4.23 4.14
C MET A 244 -9.75 5.34 3.56
N TYR A 245 -10.96 5.03 3.10
CA TYR A 245 -11.89 6.05 2.58
C TYR A 245 -12.29 7.05 3.66
N SER A 246 -12.59 6.57 4.87
CA SER A 246 -12.94 7.43 6.01
C SER A 246 -11.78 8.37 6.34
N ILE A 247 -10.55 7.84 6.44
CA ILE A 247 -9.34 8.65 6.66
C ILE A 247 -9.17 9.70 5.56
N ALA A 248 -9.27 9.29 4.29
CA ALA A 248 -9.12 10.21 3.16
C ALA A 248 -10.18 11.32 3.18
N LYS A 249 -11.43 11.00 3.48
CA LYS A 249 -12.50 11.99 3.57
C LYS A 249 -12.28 12.98 4.72
N LEU A 250 -11.92 12.50 5.90
CA LEU A 250 -11.60 13.36 7.04
C LEU A 250 -10.42 14.31 6.73
N LEU A 251 -9.39 13.81 6.03
CA LEU A 251 -8.25 14.62 5.60
C LEU A 251 -8.63 15.65 4.54
N VAL A 252 -9.35 15.24 3.50
CA VAL A 252 -9.75 16.12 2.37
C VAL A 252 -10.70 17.21 2.84
N ASP A 253 -11.62 16.88 3.74
CA ASP A 253 -12.59 17.83 4.30
C ASP A 253 -11.98 18.69 5.44
N GLY A 254 -10.70 18.49 5.76
CA GLY A 254 -9.97 19.27 6.78
C GLY A 254 -10.41 19.00 8.23
N LEU A 255 -11.12 17.91 8.47
CA LEU A 255 -11.58 17.50 9.81
C LEU A 255 -10.44 16.91 10.66
N ILE A 256 -9.44 16.32 9.99
CA ILE A 256 -8.15 15.96 10.57
C ILE A 256 -7.03 16.48 9.68
N SER A 257 -5.87 16.69 10.26
CA SER A 257 -4.65 17.08 9.58
C SER A 257 -3.69 15.88 9.45
N PRO A 258 -2.71 15.95 8.53
CA PRO A 258 -1.61 14.97 8.46
C PRO A 258 -0.94 14.67 9.81
N LYS A 259 -0.86 15.67 10.71
CA LYS A 259 -0.21 15.54 12.02
C LYS A 259 -0.98 14.66 12.99
N ASP A 260 -2.29 14.52 12.81
CA ASP A 260 -3.15 13.75 13.71
C ASP A 260 -2.99 12.23 13.50
N ILE A 261 -2.53 11.82 12.31
CA ILE A 261 -2.38 10.41 11.92
C ILE A 261 -0.92 10.00 11.66
N ASP A 262 0.01 10.95 11.69
CA ASP A 262 1.45 10.72 11.71
C ASP A 262 2.12 11.57 12.82
N PRO A 263 1.96 11.15 14.09
CA PRO A 263 2.37 11.93 15.26
C PRO A 263 3.90 12.06 15.40
N ILE A 264 4.65 11.22 14.71
CA ILE A 264 6.12 11.23 14.67
C ILE A 264 6.66 11.91 13.41
N HIS A 265 5.78 12.53 12.61
CA HIS A 265 6.13 13.38 11.47
C HIS A 265 7.04 12.71 10.44
N ARG A 266 6.85 11.42 10.17
CA ARG A 266 7.64 10.67 9.17
C ARG A 266 7.39 11.13 7.74
N TYR A 267 6.26 11.77 7.47
CA TYR A 267 6.02 12.42 6.17
C TYR A 267 6.93 13.65 5.93
N VAL A 268 7.51 14.22 6.99
CA VAL A 268 8.41 15.38 6.92
C VAL A 268 9.83 14.89 6.67
N SER A 269 10.56 15.58 5.78
CA SER A 269 11.95 15.22 5.47
C SER A 269 12.83 15.23 6.75
N PRO A 270 13.85 14.37 6.86
CA PRO A 270 14.76 14.39 8.01
C PRO A 270 15.47 15.74 8.23
N GLU A 271 15.69 16.52 7.17
CA GLU A 271 16.28 17.86 7.24
C GLU A 271 15.35 18.83 7.99
N ASP A 272 14.05 18.74 7.73
CA ASP A 272 13.02 19.54 8.38
C ASP A 272 12.66 19.01 9.78
N GLN A 273 12.81 17.70 10.03
CA GLN A 273 12.57 17.09 11.35
C GLN A 273 13.55 17.56 12.43
N ARG A 274 14.81 17.87 12.09
CA ARG A 274 15.79 18.40 13.07
C ARG A 274 15.31 19.71 13.71
N ASN A 275 14.55 20.51 12.96
CA ASN A 275 13.95 21.75 13.47
C ASN A 275 12.73 21.49 14.38
N VAL A 276 12.08 20.33 14.26
CA VAL A 276 10.92 19.93 15.06
C VAL A 276 11.33 19.26 16.37
N SER A 277 12.35 18.39 16.34
CA SER A 277 12.90 17.70 17.53
C SER A 277 13.44 18.67 18.58
N MET A 278 14.09 19.76 18.17
CA MET A 278 14.59 20.80 19.09
C MET A 278 13.48 21.52 19.89
N ARG A 279 12.21 21.43 19.50
CA ARG A 279 11.09 21.98 20.28
C ARG A 279 10.69 21.10 21.46
N TYR A 280 10.99 19.80 21.43
CA TYR A 280 10.64 18.86 22.49
C TYR A 280 11.82 18.50 23.42
N SER A 281 13.03 19.02 23.14
CA SER A 281 14.21 18.81 24.00
C SER A 281 14.38 19.84 25.12
N ASN A 282 13.46 20.80 25.26
CA ASN A 282 13.44 21.77 26.35
C ASN A 282 12.12 21.69 27.11
N GLN A 283 11.95 20.63 27.90
CA GLN A 283 11.07 20.59 29.07
C GLN A 283 11.47 19.46 30.01
#